data_AF-A0A8K0P4P2-F1
#
_entry.id   AF-A0A8K0P4P2-F1
#
_cell.length_a   1.000
_cell.length_b   1.000
_cell.length_c   1.000
_cell.angle_alpha   90.00
_cell.angle_beta   90.00
_cell.angle_gamma   90.00
#
_symmetry.space_group_name_H-M   'P 1'
#
loop_
_entity.id
_entity.type
_entity.pdbx_description
1 polymer ?
#
loop_
_entity_poly.entity_id
_entity_poly.type
_entity_poly.pdbx_seq_one_letter_code
_entity_poly.pdbx_strand_id
1 'polypeptide(L)'
;MDPETSITRHNNFRSFVQGLMLLFRCATGEAWPSIMLSCVKGRRCDPRAQKPEGEACGSNLAYAYFVSFIFFCSFLMLNLFVAVIMDNFDYLTRDSSILGAHHLDEFVRIWAEYDPNATGKIHYTEMYDMLKNMDPPLGFGNKCPNRLAYKKLIRMNMPVDGDGKVNFTTTLFALIRENLSIKVRSAEEMDQADEELRETVKKIWPLQAKKMLDILIPRNDELSKGKLTVGKIYAGLLILENWRTTRFGQIESAGVPVSI
;
A
#
# COMPACT_ATOMS: atom_id res chain seq x y z
N MET A 1 -33.80 39.23 -27.77
CA MET A 1 -32.57 39.05 -26.96
C MET A 1 -31.47 39.80 -27.66
N ASP A 2 -30.71 40.62 -26.94
CA ASP A 2 -29.67 41.48 -27.51
C ASP A 2 -28.38 40.67 -27.77
N PRO A 3 -27.86 40.64 -29.01
CA PRO A 3 -26.63 39.91 -29.33
C PRO A 3 -25.36 40.51 -28.69
N GLU A 4 -25.44 41.72 -28.12
CA GLU A 4 -24.34 42.36 -27.39
C GLU A 4 -24.24 41.95 -25.90
N THR A 5 -25.17 41.14 -25.40
CA THR A 5 -25.17 40.70 -23.98
C THR A 5 -24.70 39.26 -23.85
N SER A 6 -24.01 38.94 -22.75
CA SER A 6 -23.53 37.58 -22.48
C SER A 6 -24.66 36.61 -22.07
N ILE A 7 -25.89 37.10 -21.91
CA ILE A 7 -27.08 36.28 -21.70
C ILE A 7 -27.75 35.99 -23.04
N THR A 8 -27.65 34.76 -23.51
CA THR A 8 -28.11 34.32 -24.83
C THR A 8 -29.06 33.12 -24.72
N ARG A 9 -29.60 32.65 -25.85
CA ARG A 9 -30.42 31.42 -25.92
C ARG A 9 -29.72 30.20 -25.30
N HIS A 10 -28.39 30.14 -25.38
CA HIS A 10 -27.58 29.04 -24.87
C HIS A 10 -26.92 29.34 -23.51
N ASN A 11 -26.96 30.58 -23.04
CA ASN A 11 -26.36 31.02 -21.79
C ASN A 11 -27.36 31.87 -21.00
N ASN A 12 -28.26 31.23 -20.23
CA ASN A 12 -29.31 31.93 -19.49
C ASN A 12 -29.80 31.15 -18.26
N PHE A 13 -30.64 31.81 -17.47
CA PHE A 13 -31.25 31.28 -16.24
C PHE A 13 -32.74 30.90 -16.40
N ARG A 14 -33.23 30.62 -17.62
CA ARG A 14 -34.66 30.32 -17.84
C ARG A 14 -35.06 28.91 -17.39
N SER A 15 -34.14 27.97 -17.44
CA SER A 15 -34.35 26.60 -16.99
C SER A 15 -33.25 26.19 -16.01
N PHE A 16 -33.57 25.24 -15.13
CA PHE A 16 -32.64 24.76 -14.12
C PHE A 16 -31.32 24.26 -14.72
N VAL A 17 -31.40 23.41 -15.75
CA VAL A 17 -30.21 22.82 -16.39
C VAL A 17 -29.37 23.89 -17.10
N GLN A 18 -29.99 24.86 -17.77
CA GLN A 18 -29.25 25.95 -18.41
C GLN A 18 -28.59 26.87 -17.37
N GLY A 19 -29.27 27.16 -16.26
CA GLY A 19 -28.70 27.88 -15.14
C GLY A 19 -27.52 27.15 -14.53
N LEU A 20 -27.62 25.83 -14.34
CA LEU A 20 -26.52 24.99 -13.86
C LEU A 20 -25.32 25.01 -14.82
N MET A 21 -25.54 24.87 -16.12
CA MET A 21 -24.47 24.95 -17.13
C MET A 21 -23.80 26.32 -17.18
N LEU A 22 -24.57 27.40 -17.01
CA LEU A 22 -24.03 28.75 -16.91
C LEU A 22 -23.18 28.90 -15.64
N LEU A 23 -23.64 28.39 -14.49
CA LEU A 23 -22.86 28.40 -13.25
C LEU A 23 -21.60 27.53 -13.34
N PHE A 24 -21.67 26.39 -14.03
CA PHE A 24 -20.51 25.56 -14.32
C PHE A 24 -19.47 26.32 -15.16
N ARG A 25 -19.91 27.04 -16.20
CA ARG A 25 -19.06 27.95 -16.97
C ARG A 25 -18.45 29.06 -16.09
N CYS A 26 -19.20 29.60 -15.15
CA CYS A 26 -18.66 30.57 -14.20
C CYS A 26 -17.63 29.93 -13.25
N ALA A 27 -17.86 28.69 -12.81
CA ALA A 27 -16.94 27.94 -11.95
C ALA A 27 -15.59 27.65 -12.62
N THR A 28 -15.55 27.48 -13.94
CA THR A 28 -14.29 27.36 -14.71
C THR A 28 -13.60 28.70 -14.96
N GLY A 29 -14.20 29.82 -14.52
CA GLY A 29 -13.65 31.17 -14.69
C GLY A 29 -13.96 31.82 -16.04
N GLU A 30 -14.77 31.19 -16.90
CA GLU A 30 -15.01 31.68 -18.25
C GLU A 30 -16.02 32.83 -18.32
N ALA A 31 -15.53 34.04 -18.63
CA ALA A 31 -16.34 35.23 -18.94
C ALA A 31 -17.43 35.58 -17.90
N TRP A 32 -17.28 35.08 -16.66
CA TRP A 32 -18.21 35.33 -15.56
C TRP A 32 -18.41 36.82 -15.23
N PRO A 33 -17.42 37.74 -15.39
CA PRO A 33 -17.67 39.16 -15.17
C PRO A 33 -18.66 39.74 -16.19
N SER A 34 -18.60 39.28 -17.44
CA SER A 34 -19.50 39.72 -18.50
C SER A 34 -20.93 39.19 -18.30
N ILE A 35 -21.04 37.96 -17.81
CA ILE A 35 -22.32 37.35 -17.41
C ILE A 35 -22.93 38.11 -16.23
N MET A 36 -22.12 38.42 -15.22
CA MET A 36 -22.53 39.23 -14.06
C MET A 36 -23.04 40.60 -14.51
N LEU A 37 -22.27 41.34 -15.33
CA LEU A 37 -22.67 42.65 -15.84
C LEU A 37 -23.97 42.57 -16.64
N SER A 38 -24.19 41.48 -17.38
CA SER A 38 -25.43 41.24 -18.13
C SER A 38 -26.66 40.98 -17.24
N CYS A 39 -26.48 40.78 -15.92
CA CYS A 39 -27.54 40.58 -14.94
C CYS A 39 -27.81 41.79 -14.02
N VAL A 40 -27.02 42.87 -14.16
CA VAL A 40 -27.16 44.12 -13.39
C VAL A 40 -28.48 44.85 -13.74
N LYS A 41 -28.95 45.75 -12.87
CA LYS A 41 -30.15 46.56 -13.13
C LYS A 41 -30.03 47.36 -14.43
N GLY A 42 -31.13 47.52 -15.16
CA GLY A 42 -31.18 48.33 -16.40
C GLY A 42 -31.18 47.50 -17.68
N ARG A 43 -31.35 46.16 -17.57
CA ARG A 43 -31.33 45.24 -18.72
C ARG A 43 -32.72 45.09 -19.32
N ARG A 44 -32.79 44.81 -20.62
CA ARG A 44 -34.07 44.56 -21.32
C ARG A 44 -34.75 43.31 -20.74
N CYS A 45 -36.02 43.45 -20.39
CA CYS A 45 -36.82 42.32 -19.94
C CYS A 45 -37.17 41.38 -21.10
N ASP A 46 -37.37 40.11 -20.76
CA ASP A 46 -37.97 39.14 -21.67
C ASP A 46 -39.42 39.56 -21.96
N PRO A 47 -39.89 39.59 -23.23
CA PRO A 47 -41.29 39.87 -23.55
C PRO A 47 -42.29 38.95 -22.82
N ARG A 48 -41.86 37.74 -22.43
CA ARG A 48 -42.68 36.80 -21.66
C ARG A 48 -42.83 37.15 -20.18
N ALA A 49 -42.06 38.12 -19.66
CA ALA A 49 -42.08 38.51 -18.26
C ALA A 49 -43.31 39.37 -17.88
N GLN A 50 -44.16 39.75 -18.85
CA GLN A 50 -45.40 40.52 -18.66
C GLN A 50 -45.20 41.78 -17.78
N LYS A 51 -44.05 42.44 -17.90
CA LYS A 51 -43.76 43.68 -17.19
C LYS A 51 -44.33 44.89 -17.95
N PRO A 52 -44.74 45.97 -17.24
CA PRO A 52 -45.15 47.22 -17.86
C PRO A 52 -44.08 47.76 -18.81
N GLU A 53 -44.51 48.37 -19.92
CA GLU A 53 -43.59 49.04 -20.85
C GLU A 53 -42.81 50.14 -20.12
N GLY A 54 -41.47 50.08 -20.20
CA GLY A 54 -40.56 51.00 -19.51
C GLY A 54 -39.90 50.45 -18.25
N GLU A 55 -40.30 49.27 -17.76
CA GLU A 55 -39.60 48.62 -16.65
C GLU A 55 -38.33 47.87 -17.11
N ALA A 56 -37.24 48.10 -16.40
CA ALA A 56 -35.99 47.38 -16.59
C ALA A 56 -35.92 46.09 -15.73
N CYS A 57 -35.18 45.11 -16.23
CA CYS A 57 -34.84 43.87 -15.55
C CYS A 57 -33.39 43.88 -15.03
N GLY A 58 -33.07 42.86 -14.25
CA GLY A 58 -31.77 42.73 -13.58
C GLY A 58 -31.74 43.44 -12.22
N SER A 59 -30.74 43.08 -11.41
CA SER A 59 -30.59 43.61 -10.05
C SER A 59 -29.11 43.81 -9.71
N ASN A 60 -28.80 44.84 -8.94
CA ASN A 60 -27.44 45.06 -8.42
C ASN A 60 -27.04 43.95 -7.42
N LEU A 61 -27.99 43.14 -6.95
CA LEU A 61 -27.71 41.92 -6.20
C LEU A 61 -26.86 40.91 -7.00
N ALA A 62 -26.82 41.03 -8.34
CA ALA A 62 -25.96 40.22 -9.20
C ALA A 62 -24.48 40.31 -8.79
N TYR A 63 -23.99 41.48 -8.36
CA TYR A 63 -22.61 41.62 -7.88
C TYR A 63 -22.34 40.72 -6.68
N ALA A 64 -23.20 40.77 -5.66
CA ALA A 64 -23.05 39.95 -4.45
C ALA A 64 -23.19 38.45 -4.77
N TYR A 65 -24.14 38.08 -5.64
CA TYR A 65 -24.35 36.70 -6.05
C TYR A 65 -23.14 36.10 -6.77
N PHE A 66 -22.66 36.73 -7.84
CA PHE A 66 -21.55 36.17 -8.64
C PHE A 66 -20.22 36.23 -7.88
N VAL A 67 -19.93 37.31 -7.14
CA VAL A 67 -18.69 37.40 -6.36
C VAL A 67 -18.65 36.34 -5.25
N SER A 68 -19.74 36.17 -4.49
CA SER A 68 -19.80 35.12 -3.46
C SER A 68 -19.75 33.71 -4.07
N PHE A 69 -20.45 33.46 -5.18
CA PHE A 69 -20.40 32.19 -5.89
C PHE A 69 -18.98 31.83 -6.33
N ILE A 70 -18.25 32.76 -6.98
CA ILE A 70 -16.87 32.54 -7.42
C ILE A 70 -15.94 32.30 -6.23
N PHE A 71 -16.11 33.04 -5.14
CA PHE A 71 -15.31 32.87 -3.93
C PHE A 71 -15.51 31.47 -3.33
N PHE A 72 -16.76 31.06 -3.08
CA PHE A 72 -17.05 29.74 -2.52
C PHE A 72 -16.66 28.61 -3.47
N CYS A 73 -16.90 28.75 -4.77
CA CYS A 73 -16.51 27.75 -5.76
C CYS A 73 -14.99 27.57 -5.83
N SER A 74 -14.22 28.66 -5.86
CA SER A 74 -12.75 28.59 -5.86
C SER A 74 -12.22 27.97 -4.56
N PHE A 75 -12.81 28.32 -3.41
CA PHE A 75 -12.45 27.72 -2.13
C PHE A 75 -12.70 26.21 -2.11
N LEU A 76 -13.87 25.76 -2.59
CA LEU A 76 -14.20 24.34 -2.68
C LEU A 76 -13.28 23.60 -3.66
N MET A 77 -13.01 24.16 -4.84
CA MET A 77 -12.10 23.58 -5.83
C MET A 77 -10.67 23.44 -5.30
N LEU A 78 -10.16 24.46 -4.59
CA LEU A 78 -8.84 24.39 -3.94
C LEU A 78 -8.80 23.30 -2.88
N ASN A 79 -9.80 23.23 -2.01
CA ASN A 79 -9.85 22.21 -0.97
C ASN A 79 -9.94 20.79 -1.55
N LEU A 80 -10.70 20.60 -2.63
CA LEU A 80 -10.74 19.32 -3.36
C LEU A 80 -9.38 18.97 -3.93
N PHE A 81 -8.70 19.93 -4.57
CA PHE A 81 -7.37 19.72 -5.13
C PHE A 81 -6.34 19.36 -4.05
N VAL A 82 -6.36 20.03 -2.90
CA VAL A 82 -5.50 19.71 -1.75
C VAL A 82 -5.79 18.33 -1.21
N ALA A 83 -7.07 17.93 -1.08
CA ALA A 83 -7.43 16.58 -0.63
C ALA A 83 -6.91 15.50 -1.59
N VAL A 84 -7.14 15.68 -2.91
CA VAL A 84 -6.65 14.75 -3.93
C VAL A 84 -5.12 14.68 -3.92
N ILE A 85 -4.43 15.82 -3.80
CA ILE A 85 -2.98 15.82 -3.73
C ILE A 85 -2.51 15.16 -2.43
N MET A 86 -3.13 15.39 -1.28
CA MET A 86 -2.73 14.73 -0.02
C MET A 86 -2.81 13.20 -0.15
N ASP A 87 -3.90 12.68 -0.72
CA ASP A 87 -4.07 11.24 -0.98
C ASP A 87 -3.01 10.70 -1.95
N ASN A 88 -2.63 11.49 -2.96
CA ASN A 88 -1.59 11.11 -3.93
C ASN A 88 -0.17 11.35 -3.40
N PHE A 89 0.02 12.30 -2.49
CA PHE A 89 1.30 12.65 -1.90
C PHE A 89 1.75 11.52 -0.98
N ASP A 90 0.86 10.94 -0.18
CA ASP A 90 1.16 9.73 0.59
C ASP A 90 1.61 8.54 -0.30
N TYR A 91 1.14 8.49 -1.56
CA TYR A 91 1.62 7.53 -2.56
C TYR A 91 2.99 7.92 -3.15
N LEU A 92 3.21 9.20 -3.46
CA LEU A 92 4.40 9.71 -4.16
C LEU A 92 5.61 9.99 -3.23
N THR A 93 5.37 10.37 -1.98
CA THR A 93 6.37 10.59 -0.94
C THR A 93 6.41 9.48 0.09
N ARG A 94 5.79 8.33 -0.22
CA ARG A 94 6.35 7.08 0.29
C ARG A 94 7.78 7.05 -0.22
N ASP A 95 8.71 7.51 0.63
CA ASP A 95 10.15 7.29 0.51
C ASP A 95 10.27 5.96 -0.16
N SER A 96 10.75 5.93 -1.41
CA SER A 96 10.78 4.75 -2.27
C SER A 96 11.19 3.58 -1.41
N SER A 97 10.18 2.90 -0.86
CA SER A 97 10.45 2.15 0.35
C SER A 97 11.28 1.02 -0.17
N ILE A 98 12.35 0.71 0.56
CA ILE A 98 13.23 -0.42 0.28
C ILE A 98 12.39 -1.64 -0.15
N LEU A 99 11.13 -1.73 0.31
CA LEU A 99 10.08 -2.59 -0.22
C LEU A 99 8.80 -1.84 -0.70
N GLY A 100 8.56 -1.74 -2.02
CA GLY A 100 7.28 -1.31 -2.64
C GLY A 100 6.32 -2.44 -3.07
N ALA A 101 5.12 -2.07 -3.58
CA ALA A 101 4.05 -3.01 -3.97
C ALA A 101 4.46 -3.98 -5.09
N HIS A 102 5.24 -3.53 -6.07
CA HIS A 102 5.74 -4.36 -7.16
C HIS A 102 6.59 -5.55 -6.68
N HIS A 103 7.33 -5.41 -5.58
CA HIS A 103 8.06 -6.53 -4.99
C HIS A 103 7.13 -7.58 -4.37
N LEU A 104 5.98 -7.14 -3.82
CA LEU A 104 4.97 -8.05 -3.29
C LEU A 104 4.31 -8.82 -4.44
N ASP A 105 4.01 -8.14 -5.55
CA ASP A 105 3.48 -8.78 -6.76
C ASP A 105 4.48 -9.79 -7.35
N GLU A 106 5.77 -9.46 -7.36
CA GLU A 106 6.82 -10.38 -7.79
C GLU A 106 6.90 -11.61 -6.87
N PHE A 107 6.83 -11.43 -5.55
CA PHE A 107 6.80 -12.57 -4.61
C PHE A 107 5.59 -13.48 -4.87
N VAL A 108 4.40 -12.92 -5.04
CA VAL A 108 3.18 -13.68 -5.35
C VAL A 108 3.35 -14.46 -6.65
N ARG A 109 3.89 -13.81 -7.69
CA ARG A 109 4.12 -14.42 -9.00
C ARG A 109 5.08 -15.61 -8.91
N ILE A 110 6.23 -15.43 -8.27
CA ILE A 110 7.23 -16.51 -8.16
C ILE A 110 6.71 -17.63 -7.24
N TRP A 111 6.04 -17.31 -6.14
CA TRP A 111 5.43 -18.33 -5.28
C TRP A 111 4.46 -19.23 -6.04
N ALA A 112 3.65 -18.66 -6.94
CA ALA A 112 2.69 -19.42 -7.74
C ALA A 112 3.36 -20.44 -8.68
N GLU A 113 4.62 -20.25 -9.05
CA GLU A 113 5.40 -21.23 -9.83
C GLU A 113 5.73 -22.48 -9.00
N TYR A 114 5.89 -22.33 -7.68
CA TYR A 114 6.19 -23.42 -6.74
C TYR A 114 4.93 -24.02 -6.08
N ASP A 115 3.81 -23.28 -6.02
CA ASP A 115 2.51 -23.74 -5.51
C ASP A 115 1.39 -23.58 -6.56
N PRO A 116 1.43 -24.34 -7.67
CA PRO A 116 0.47 -24.20 -8.78
C PRO A 116 -0.98 -24.56 -8.38
N ASN A 117 -1.14 -25.33 -7.30
CA ASN A 117 -2.44 -25.74 -6.77
C ASN A 117 -3.01 -24.75 -5.73
N ALA A 118 -2.33 -23.64 -5.47
CA ALA A 118 -2.72 -22.63 -4.48
C ALA A 118 -3.03 -23.22 -3.09
N THR A 119 -2.21 -24.18 -2.64
CA THR A 119 -2.34 -24.80 -1.32
C THR A 119 -1.98 -23.85 -0.18
N GLY A 120 -1.29 -22.75 -0.51
CA GLY A 120 -0.75 -21.77 0.44
C GLY A 120 0.49 -22.26 1.17
N LYS A 121 1.11 -23.35 0.70
CA LYS A 121 2.25 -23.99 1.37
C LYS A 121 3.25 -24.58 0.37
N ILE A 122 4.55 -24.41 0.62
CA ILE A 122 5.64 -25.02 -0.14
C ILE A 122 6.67 -25.66 0.79
N HIS A 123 7.47 -26.60 0.31
CA HIS A 123 8.51 -27.22 1.13
C HIS A 123 9.62 -26.20 1.48
N TYR A 124 10.24 -26.31 2.65
CA TYR A 124 11.23 -25.33 3.12
C TYR A 124 12.48 -25.21 2.23
N THR A 125 12.81 -26.27 1.47
CA THR A 125 13.89 -26.25 0.47
C THR A 125 13.48 -25.49 -0.78
N GLU A 126 12.25 -25.71 -1.26
CA GLU A 126 11.68 -24.99 -2.41
C GLU A 126 11.54 -23.51 -2.11
N MET A 127 11.13 -23.16 -0.88
CA MET A 127 11.13 -21.76 -0.41
C MET A 127 12.54 -21.14 -0.51
N TYR A 128 13.59 -21.87 -0.16
CA TYR A 128 14.95 -21.35 -0.25
C TYR A 128 15.40 -21.14 -1.69
N ASP A 129 15.10 -22.08 -2.58
CA ASP A 129 15.39 -21.98 -4.00
C ASP A 129 14.61 -20.81 -4.64
N MET A 130 13.33 -20.67 -4.29
CA MET A 130 12.48 -19.55 -4.68
C MET A 130 13.10 -18.20 -4.26
N LEU A 131 13.55 -18.09 -3.01
CA LEU A 131 14.19 -16.87 -2.51
C LEU A 131 15.55 -16.60 -3.17
N LYS A 132 16.27 -17.61 -3.63
CA LYS A 132 17.50 -17.42 -4.42
C LYS A 132 17.21 -16.90 -5.82
N ASN A 133 16.13 -17.37 -6.44
CA ASN A 133 15.72 -16.97 -7.79
C ASN A 133 15.06 -15.58 -7.85
N MET A 134 14.65 -15.03 -6.70
CA MET A 134 14.11 -13.68 -6.58
C MET A 134 15.20 -12.69 -6.17
N ASP A 135 15.21 -11.50 -6.77
CA ASP A 135 16.18 -10.47 -6.43
C ASP A 135 15.84 -9.75 -5.10
N PRO A 136 16.83 -9.10 -4.44
CA PRO A 136 16.58 -8.22 -3.31
C PRO A 136 15.56 -7.12 -3.69
N PRO A 137 14.69 -6.66 -2.76
CA PRO A 137 14.80 -6.70 -1.30
C PRO A 137 14.21 -7.95 -0.61
N LEU A 138 13.16 -8.57 -1.16
CA LEU A 138 12.53 -9.75 -0.56
C LEU A 138 13.38 -11.00 -0.80
N GLY A 139 14.04 -11.08 -1.94
CA GLY A 139 14.82 -12.23 -2.33
C GLY A 139 16.26 -12.11 -1.87
N PHE A 140 17.01 -13.19 -2.08
CA PHE A 140 18.45 -13.23 -1.86
C PHE A 140 19.21 -12.90 -3.15
N GLY A 141 18.66 -13.27 -4.31
CA GLY A 141 19.32 -13.21 -5.60
C GLY A 141 20.32 -14.35 -5.80
N ASN A 142 20.54 -14.71 -7.07
CA ASN A 142 21.32 -15.89 -7.47
C ASN A 142 22.79 -15.86 -7.01
N LYS A 143 23.33 -14.66 -6.77
CA LYS A 143 24.73 -14.44 -6.36
C LYS A 143 24.91 -14.42 -4.83
N CYS A 144 23.85 -14.56 -4.04
CA CYS A 144 23.94 -14.47 -2.59
C CYS A 144 24.70 -15.67 -1.99
N PRO A 145 25.71 -15.47 -1.14
CA PRO A 145 26.36 -16.56 -0.43
C PRO A 145 25.40 -17.30 0.51
N ASN A 146 25.47 -18.63 0.56
CA ASN A 146 24.59 -19.47 1.41
C ASN A 146 24.63 -19.04 2.89
N ARG A 147 25.82 -18.70 3.40
CA ARG A 147 25.99 -18.21 4.78
C ARG A 147 25.17 -16.96 5.08
N LEU A 148 25.04 -16.03 4.12
CA LEU A 148 24.26 -14.81 4.30
C LEU A 148 22.76 -15.12 4.26
N ALA A 149 22.34 -15.95 3.30
CA ALA A 149 20.95 -16.39 3.19
C ALA A 149 20.49 -17.14 4.44
N TYR A 150 21.30 -18.08 4.96
CA TYR A 150 20.99 -18.84 6.18
C TYR A 150 20.84 -17.92 7.39
N LYS A 151 21.70 -16.90 7.55
CA LYS A 151 21.54 -15.92 8.63
C LYS A 151 20.19 -15.20 8.57
N LYS A 152 19.73 -14.82 7.38
CA LYS A 152 18.43 -14.15 7.18
C LYS A 152 17.26 -15.11 7.48
N LEU A 153 17.34 -16.36 7.02
CA LEU A 153 16.36 -17.43 7.33
C LEU A 153 16.28 -17.75 8.83
N ILE A 154 17.42 -17.76 9.52
CA ILE A 154 17.49 -17.98 10.98
C ILE A 154 16.75 -16.89 11.73
N ARG A 155 16.92 -15.63 11.32
CA ARG A 155 16.24 -14.48 11.94
C ARG A 155 14.74 -14.46 11.69
N MET A 156 14.27 -15.02 10.57
CA MET A 156 12.83 -15.12 10.27
C MET A 156 12.11 -16.18 11.12
N ASN A 157 12.82 -17.22 11.57
CA ASN A 157 12.36 -18.27 12.50
C ASN A 157 10.91 -18.77 12.32
N MET A 158 10.48 -19.00 11.08
CA MET A 158 9.11 -19.39 10.77
C MET A 158 8.84 -20.87 11.12
N PRO A 159 7.64 -21.24 11.59
CA PRO A 159 7.27 -22.61 11.86
C PRO A 159 7.22 -23.44 10.57
N VAL A 160 7.55 -24.72 10.71
CA VAL A 160 7.48 -25.72 9.65
C VAL A 160 6.50 -26.80 10.10
N ASP A 161 5.60 -27.23 9.21
CA ASP A 161 4.65 -28.30 9.52
C ASP A 161 5.30 -29.69 9.47
N GLY A 162 4.51 -30.73 9.78
CA GLY A 162 4.99 -32.12 9.85
C GLY A 162 5.54 -32.66 8.52
N ASP A 163 5.12 -32.07 7.40
CA ASP A 163 5.56 -32.44 6.05
C ASP A 163 6.74 -31.59 5.57
N GLY A 164 7.34 -30.76 6.44
CA GLY A 164 8.44 -29.88 6.05
C GLY A 164 8.00 -28.62 5.29
N LYS A 165 6.71 -28.25 5.32
CA LYS A 165 6.19 -27.12 4.55
C LYS A 165 6.04 -25.85 5.39
N VAL A 166 6.19 -24.72 4.71
CA VAL A 166 6.02 -23.36 5.24
C VAL A 166 4.79 -22.70 4.63
N ASN A 167 4.13 -21.81 5.37
CA ASN A 167 2.93 -21.11 4.92
C ASN A 167 3.26 -19.79 4.18
N PHE A 168 2.56 -19.52 3.08
CA PHE A 168 2.69 -18.30 2.27
C PHE A 168 2.67 -17.01 3.10
N THR A 169 1.62 -16.82 3.91
CA THR A 169 1.38 -15.58 4.65
C THR A 169 2.43 -15.39 5.73
N THR A 170 2.79 -16.46 6.43
CA THR A 170 3.86 -16.44 7.43
C THR A 170 5.20 -16.10 6.78
N THR A 171 5.50 -16.69 5.61
CA THR A 171 6.74 -16.44 4.87
C THR A 171 6.85 -15.01 4.36
N LEU A 172 5.80 -14.52 3.71
CA LEU A 172 5.77 -13.14 3.22
C LEU A 172 5.93 -12.15 4.37
N PHE A 173 5.17 -12.32 5.46
CA PHE A 173 5.24 -11.41 6.59
C PHE A 173 6.62 -11.44 7.28
N ALA A 174 7.25 -12.60 7.42
CA ALA A 174 8.58 -12.72 8.00
C ALA A 174 9.66 -12.00 7.16
N LEU A 175 9.57 -12.09 5.83
CA LEU A 175 10.47 -11.37 4.91
C LEU A 175 10.28 -9.86 5.00
N ILE A 176 9.03 -9.40 5.06
CA ILE A 176 8.70 -7.97 5.23
C ILE A 176 9.24 -7.47 6.57
N ARG A 177 8.97 -8.22 7.65
CA ARG A 177 9.38 -7.90 9.01
C ARG A 177 10.90 -7.75 9.12
N GLU A 178 11.65 -8.68 8.54
CA GLU A 178 13.11 -8.67 8.58
C GLU A 178 13.70 -7.54 7.72
N ASN A 179 13.17 -7.28 6.52
CA ASN A 179 13.68 -6.21 5.65
C ASN A 179 13.38 -4.80 6.20
N LEU A 180 12.24 -4.61 6.85
CA LEU A 180 11.83 -3.33 7.45
C LEU A 180 12.24 -3.20 8.92
N SER A 181 12.90 -4.22 9.49
CA SER A 181 13.29 -4.27 10.91
C SER A 181 12.13 -3.98 11.88
N ILE A 182 10.93 -4.51 11.59
CA ILE A 182 9.73 -4.25 12.38
C ILE A 182 9.83 -5.01 13.71
N LYS A 183 10.06 -4.26 14.80
CA LYS A 183 10.22 -4.78 16.17
C LYS A 183 11.17 -5.99 16.21
N VAL A 184 12.31 -5.90 15.54
CA VAL A 184 13.37 -6.91 15.63
C VAL A 184 14.36 -6.46 16.71
N ARG A 185 14.50 -7.24 17.77
CA ARG A 185 15.40 -6.99 18.91
C ARG A 185 16.48 -8.07 19.01
N SER A 186 17.29 -8.03 20.06
CA SER A 186 18.24 -9.10 20.38
C SER A 186 17.50 -10.43 20.59
N ALA A 187 18.23 -11.56 20.47
CA ALA A 187 17.62 -12.89 20.63
C ALA A 187 16.98 -13.09 22.01
N GLU A 188 17.49 -12.43 23.05
CA GLU A 188 16.98 -12.51 24.43
C GLU A 188 15.63 -11.77 24.60
N GLU A 189 15.40 -10.73 23.80
CA GLU A 189 14.21 -9.87 23.89
C GLU A 189 13.20 -10.12 22.74
N MET A 190 13.48 -11.08 21.86
CA MET A 190 12.67 -11.33 20.66
C MET A 190 11.24 -11.74 21.02
N ASP A 191 11.07 -12.61 22.02
CA ASP A 191 9.76 -13.06 22.49
C ASP A 191 8.90 -11.90 23.02
N GLN A 192 9.54 -10.94 23.71
CA GLN A 192 8.86 -9.73 24.19
C GLN A 192 8.48 -8.82 23.01
N ALA A 193 9.37 -8.66 22.03
CA ALA A 193 9.11 -7.87 20.84
C ALA A 193 7.96 -8.46 20.00
N ASP A 194 7.86 -9.78 19.93
CA ASP A 194 6.77 -10.51 19.28
C ASP A 194 5.43 -10.25 19.97
N GLU A 195 5.37 -10.33 21.31
CA GLU A 195 4.13 -10.04 22.05
C GLU A 195 3.71 -8.58 21.90
N GLU A 196 4.66 -7.64 21.99
CA GLU A 196 4.37 -6.23 21.72
C GLU A 196 3.87 -6.00 20.29
N LEU A 197 4.40 -6.73 19.31
CA LEU A 197 3.94 -6.65 17.92
C LEU A 197 2.51 -7.19 17.80
N ARG A 198 2.21 -8.30 18.47
CA ARG A 198 0.85 -8.88 18.50
C ARG A 198 -0.17 -7.91 19.06
N GLU A 199 0.15 -7.24 20.16
CA GLU A 199 -0.72 -6.21 20.75
C GLU A 199 -0.94 -5.02 19.81
N THR A 200 0.10 -4.63 19.07
CA THR A 200 0.00 -3.55 18.08
C THR A 200 -0.92 -3.95 16.92
N VAL A 201 -0.78 -5.18 16.41
CA VAL A 201 -1.65 -5.72 15.35
C VAL A 201 -3.10 -5.81 15.81
N LYS A 202 -3.36 -6.23 17.06
CA LYS A 202 -4.72 -6.26 17.63
C LYS A 202 -5.36 -4.87 17.70
N LYS A 203 -4.57 -3.82 18.02
CA LYS A 203 -5.04 -2.43 18.07
C LYS A 203 -5.34 -1.86 16.69
N ILE A 204 -4.46 -2.10 15.72
CA ILE A 204 -4.63 -1.61 14.34
C ILE A 204 -5.77 -2.35 13.63
N TRP A 205 -5.88 -3.67 13.84
CA TRP A 205 -6.84 -4.51 13.14
C TRP A 205 -7.73 -5.35 14.08
N PRO A 206 -8.68 -4.73 14.79
CA PRO A 206 -9.46 -5.41 15.85
C PRO A 206 -10.30 -6.59 15.35
N LEU A 207 -10.81 -6.54 14.11
CA LEU A 207 -11.66 -7.59 13.52
C LEU A 207 -10.82 -8.71 12.86
N GLN A 208 -9.83 -8.32 12.06
CA GLN A 208 -8.82 -9.12 11.34
C GLN A 208 -7.97 -10.00 12.27
N ALA A 209 -7.46 -9.39 13.34
CA ALA A 209 -6.39 -9.94 14.16
C ALA A 209 -6.76 -11.30 14.75
N LYS A 210 -8.00 -11.52 15.18
CA LYS A 210 -8.40 -12.80 15.79
C LYS A 210 -8.13 -14.02 14.89
N LYS A 211 -8.18 -13.86 13.56
CA LYS A 211 -7.95 -14.95 12.59
C LYS A 211 -6.53 -14.98 12.05
N MET A 212 -5.95 -13.80 11.82
CA MET A 212 -4.66 -13.67 11.12
C MET A 212 -3.46 -13.60 12.05
N LEU A 213 -3.66 -13.27 13.33
CA LEU A 213 -2.56 -13.00 14.26
C LEU A 213 -1.62 -14.18 14.43
N ASP A 214 -2.16 -15.39 14.61
CA ASP A 214 -1.37 -16.61 14.79
C ASP A 214 -0.65 -17.03 13.50
N ILE A 215 -1.14 -16.64 12.32
CA ILE A 215 -0.50 -16.91 11.02
C ILE A 215 0.63 -15.92 10.75
N LEU A 216 0.42 -14.64 11.06
CA LEU A 216 1.40 -13.58 10.85
C LEU A 216 2.54 -13.66 11.86
N ILE A 217 2.18 -13.87 13.13
CA ILE A 217 3.10 -13.97 14.26
C ILE A 217 2.75 -15.28 14.96
N PRO A 218 3.51 -16.36 14.72
CA PRO A 218 3.31 -17.63 15.41
C PRO A 218 3.40 -17.45 16.93
N ARG A 219 2.74 -18.32 17.69
CA ARG A 219 2.86 -18.30 19.16
C ARG A 219 4.20 -18.88 19.57
N ASN A 220 4.75 -18.40 20.69
CA ASN A 220 6.02 -18.92 21.23
C ASN A 220 5.95 -20.44 21.51
N ASP A 221 4.77 -20.96 21.84
CA ASP A 221 4.51 -22.40 22.01
C ASP A 221 4.74 -23.22 20.73
N GLU A 222 4.58 -22.60 19.55
CA GLU A 222 4.86 -23.23 18.26
C GLU A 222 6.35 -23.17 17.88
N LEU A 223 7.08 -22.25 18.50
CA LEU A 223 8.54 -22.10 18.34
C LEU A 223 9.32 -22.89 19.40
N SER A 224 8.61 -23.47 20.38
CA SER A 224 9.15 -24.18 21.55
C SER A 224 9.79 -25.54 21.24
N LYS A 225 10.25 -26.24 22.30
CA LYS A 225 11.04 -27.47 22.22
C LYS A 225 10.22 -28.62 21.60
N GLY A 226 10.77 -29.26 20.55
CA GLY A 226 10.12 -30.37 19.84
C GLY A 226 9.42 -30.00 18.53
N LYS A 227 9.24 -28.71 18.23
CA LYS A 227 8.72 -28.23 16.94
C LYS A 227 9.85 -27.69 16.06
N LEU A 228 9.79 -28.03 14.77
CA LEU A 228 10.78 -27.62 13.79
C LEU A 228 10.45 -26.22 13.24
N THR A 229 11.46 -25.39 13.12
CA THR A 229 11.35 -24.06 12.50
C THR A 229 12.41 -23.93 11.41
N VAL A 230 12.15 -23.06 10.43
CA VAL A 230 13.12 -22.68 9.40
C VAL A 230 14.43 -22.26 10.07
N GLY A 231 14.35 -21.53 11.19
CA GLY A 231 15.54 -21.09 11.92
C GLY A 231 16.34 -22.25 12.51
N LYS A 232 15.70 -23.25 13.12
CA LYS A 232 16.38 -24.44 13.65
C LYS A 232 17.02 -25.28 12.53
N ILE A 233 16.34 -25.46 11.41
CA ILE A 233 16.85 -26.20 10.25
C ILE A 233 18.12 -25.53 9.70
N TYR A 234 18.04 -24.25 9.34
CA TYR A 234 19.15 -23.53 8.72
C TYR A 234 20.28 -23.22 9.71
N ALA A 235 20.00 -23.09 11.02
CA ALA A 235 21.04 -23.05 12.05
C ALA A 235 21.81 -24.38 12.13
N GLY A 236 21.11 -25.52 12.08
CA GLY A 236 21.74 -26.84 12.05
C GLY A 236 22.62 -27.03 10.81
N LEU A 237 22.12 -26.64 9.63
CA LEU A 237 22.90 -26.67 8.38
C LEU A 237 24.14 -25.77 8.46
N LEU A 238 23.99 -24.57 9.00
CA LEU A 238 25.11 -23.64 9.17
C LEU A 238 26.16 -24.18 10.16
N ILE A 239 25.74 -24.79 11.27
CA ILE A 239 26.66 -25.44 12.22
C ILE A 239 27.39 -26.60 11.55
N LEU A 240 26.68 -27.44 10.80
CA LEU A 240 27.26 -28.57 10.06
C LEU A 240 28.29 -28.11 9.02
N GLU A 241 28.00 -27.03 8.28
CA GLU A 241 28.90 -26.45 7.29
C GLU A 241 30.17 -25.87 7.96
N ASN A 242 30.02 -25.18 9.09
CA ASN A 242 31.17 -24.70 9.88
C ASN A 242 31.99 -25.87 10.44
N TRP A 243 31.34 -26.93 10.93
CA TRP A 243 32.04 -28.10 11.45
C TRP A 243 32.88 -28.79 10.36
N ARG A 244 32.30 -29.00 9.17
CA ARG A 244 33.01 -29.58 8.01
C ARG A 244 34.22 -28.76 7.54
N THR A 245 34.14 -27.44 7.67
CA THR A 245 35.24 -26.53 7.29
C THR A 245 36.30 -26.39 8.37
N THR A 246 35.98 -26.65 9.63
CA THR A 246 36.98 -26.73 10.72
C THR A 246 37.79 -28.03 10.66
N ARG A 247 39.01 -27.99 11.20
CA ARG A 247 39.99 -29.10 11.22
C ARG A 247 39.44 -30.44 11.74
N PHE A 248 38.37 -30.40 12.54
CA PHE A 248 37.69 -31.58 13.07
C PHE A 248 36.87 -32.36 12.03
N GLY A 249 36.39 -31.72 10.96
CA GLY A 249 35.67 -32.38 9.87
C GLY A 249 36.57 -33.05 8.82
N GLN A 250 37.87 -32.73 8.83
CA GLN A 250 38.88 -33.32 7.92
C GLN A 250 39.60 -34.53 8.52
N ILE A 251 39.26 -34.94 9.74
CA ILE A 251 39.77 -36.20 10.32
C ILE A 251 38.96 -37.32 9.69
N GLU A 252 39.44 -37.86 8.56
CA GLU A 252 38.99 -39.16 8.07
C GLU A 252 39.21 -40.21 9.16
N SER A 253 38.24 -41.11 9.31
CA SER A 253 38.34 -42.29 10.15
C SER A 253 39.62 -43.06 9.82
N ALA A 254 40.61 -43.00 10.72
CA ALA A 254 41.80 -43.82 10.63
C ALA A 254 41.35 -45.28 10.45
N GLY A 255 41.70 -45.83 9.29
CA GLY A 255 41.33 -47.17 8.88
C GLY A 255 41.66 -48.19 9.97
N VAL A 256 40.70 -49.06 10.25
CA VAL A 256 40.90 -50.27 11.02
C VAL A 256 42.10 -51.03 10.43
N PRO A 257 43.14 -51.39 11.21
CA PRO A 257 44.23 -52.20 10.70
C PRO A 257 43.66 -53.59 10.38
N VAL A 258 43.78 -54.01 9.12
CA VAL A 258 43.55 -55.40 8.74
C VAL A 258 44.72 -56.21 9.30
N SER A 259 44.46 -56.98 10.36
CA SER A 259 45.35 -58.02 10.85
C SER A 259 45.46 -59.14 9.81
N ILE A 260 46.69 -59.61 9.63
CA ILE A 260 47.18 -60.70 8.75
C ILE A 260 46.30 -61.96 8.80
#